data_AF-A0A534K7B9-F1
#
_entry.id   AF-A0A534K7B9-F1
#
_cell.length_a   1.000
_cell.length_b   1.000
_cell.length_c   1.000
_cell.angle_alpha   90.00
_cell.angle_beta   90.00
_cell.angle_gamma   90.00
#
_symmetry.space_group_name_H-M   'P 1'
#
loop_
_entity.id
_entity.type
_entity.pdbx_description
1 polymer ?
#
loop_
_entity_poly.entity_id
_entity_poly.type
_entity_poly.pdbx_seq_one_letter_code
_entity_poly.pdbx_strand_id
1 'polypeptide(L)'
;MIFSVSASRISIARPRMSNRPRLTDACRAANVFSLYNDCWDVRRGRDSGSCGGRIRVRRSASRSIVSIRIVLSGPWTFAAAMTDVPREAFLLPGPVKMHPRVIEAMAVPAMNHRGPEFKEVLAEVRTLTQYAFATHGPVAVLSGSGTAGLEAAVSGLLRKGDRVLNLVNGKFSERFHELCQVFSTSTALTFDWGTAVDPASVAAAMDSQDYRAVTLCWNETSTGLTNPIAEVAKIVKDHDALFLVDGITAVGGIENRMEAWGLDALIVGSQKCLAAPAGLSAVALSKRAYELLHPETSFYVNLKAHIDALAKEDTPFTPAVPLFLAFREALRLLKEEGLEHRIARTRTLAEAARAGVAALGLELFPDRRFASNTVTAIRYPPGIDDSKFRKILRADHRTIVAGGQAQLKGKIFRIGHMGICSIEDLQEGFRAIETTLAAMGHRVKAGAAVEAMAGRA
;
A
#
# COMPACT_ATOMS: atom_id res chain seq x y z
N MET A 1 -15.46 42.72 0.88
CA MET A 1 -16.76 42.10 0.52
C MET A 1 -17.37 41.51 1.78
N ILE A 2 -18.52 42.03 2.22
CA ILE A 2 -19.29 41.50 3.35
C ILE A 2 -20.33 40.57 2.74
N PHE A 3 -20.24 39.26 2.98
CA PHE A 3 -21.32 38.33 2.64
C PHE A 3 -22.24 38.19 3.86
N SER A 4 -23.48 38.67 3.70
CA SER A 4 -24.62 38.40 4.58
C SER A 4 -25.29 37.12 4.10
N VAL A 5 -25.41 36.11 4.98
CA VAL A 5 -26.24 34.93 4.72
C VAL A 5 -27.43 34.98 5.69
N SER A 6 -28.62 35.14 5.11
CA SER A 6 -29.92 35.08 5.77
C SER A 6 -30.20 33.66 6.26
N ALA A 7 -30.57 33.51 7.53
CA ALA A 7 -31.00 32.24 8.11
C ALA A 7 -32.50 32.03 7.91
N SER A 8 -32.87 31.11 7.03
CA SER A 8 -34.24 30.64 6.83
C SER A 8 -34.70 29.81 8.03
N ARG A 9 -35.86 30.16 8.59
CA ARG A 9 -36.51 29.45 9.72
C ARG A 9 -37.01 28.08 9.26
N ILE A 10 -36.55 27.00 9.90
CA ILE A 10 -37.19 25.68 9.84
C ILE A 10 -38.15 25.56 11.04
N SER A 11 -39.44 25.44 10.75
CA SER A 11 -40.49 25.15 11.72
C SER A 11 -40.59 23.63 11.92
N ILE A 12 -40.39 23.16 13.16
CA ILE A 12 -40.61 21.75 13.53
C ILE A 12 -41.96 21.66 14.24
N ALA A 13 -42.93 21.01 13.60
CA ALA A 13 -44.20 20.64 14.19
C ALA A 13 -44.00 19.54 15.24
N ARG A 14 -44.60 19.73 16.44
CA ARG A 14 -44.65 18.70 17.50
C ARG A 14 -45.88 17.82 17.32
N PRO A 15 -45.76 16.48 17.34
CA PRO A 15 -46.92 15.61 17.54
C PRO A 15 -47.25 15.51 19.04
N ARG A 16 -48.55 15.54 19.36
CA ARG A 16 -49.10 15.19 20.68
C ARG A 16 -48.95 13.68 20.89
N MET A 17 -48.43 13.27 22.05
CA MET A 17 -48.72 11.94 22.62
C MET A 17 -48.94 12.05 24.12
N SER A 18 -50.16 11.69 24.52
CA SER A 18 -50.58 11.34 25.86
C SER A 18 -50.32 9.86 26.10
N ASN A 19 -49.47 9.54 27.08
CA ASN A 19 -49.63 8.45 28.06
C ASN A 19 -48.27 8.14 28.70
N ARG A 20 -48.20 8.25 30.03
CA ARG A 20 -47.13 7.67 30.85
C ARG A 20 -47.50 6.22 31.19
N PRO A 21 -46.49 5.37 31.42
CA PRO A 21 -46.36 4.84 32.78
C PRO A 21 -44.95 5.00 33.36
N ARG A 22 -44.89 5.02 34.69
CA ARG A 22 -43.67 5.05 35.51
C ARG A 22 -42.97 3.70 35.44
N LEU A 23 -41.65 3.70 35.40
CA LEU A 23 -40.82 2.56 35.80
C LEU A 23 -39.62 3.07 36.60
N THR A 24 -39.52 2.51 37.79
CA THR A 24 -38.49 2.64 38.81
C THR A 24 -37.21 1.90 38.40
N ASP A 25 -36.08 2.44 38.85
CA ASP A 25 -34.72 1.87 38.97
C ASP A 25 -34.47 0.47 38.36
N ALA A 26 -33.76 0.45 37.24
CA ALA A 26 -32.88 -0.66 36.87
C ALA A 26 -31.75 -0.16 35.96
N CYS A 27 -30.53 -0.45 36.40
CA CYS A 27 -29.25 -0.14 35.78
C CYS A 27 -29.05 -0.71 34.35
N ARG A 28 -28.07 -0.11 33.66
CA ARG A 28 -27.25 -0.59 32.51
C ARG A 28 -27.79 -0.38 31.09
N ALA A 29 -27.21 0.65 30.46
CA ALA A 29 -26.88 0.85 29.02
C ALA A 29 -27.24 2.30 28.66
N ALA A 30 -26.40 3.17 28.13
CA ALA A 30 -25.18 3.00 27.36
C ALA A 30 -24.25 4.20 27.60
N ASN A 31 -23.01 3.93 27.98
CA ASN A 31 -21.89 4.86 27.84
C ASN A 31 -21.12 4.42 26.60
N VAL A 32 -21.31 5.11 25.48
CA VAL A 32 -20.35 5.14 24.37
C VAL A 32 -20.22 6.60 23.98
N PHE A 33 -19.15 7.22 24.48
CA PHE A 33 -18.31 8.25 23.86
C PHE A 33 -17.47 8.89 24.98
N SER A 34 -16.31 8.29 25.23
CA SER A 34 -15.24 8.89 26.03
C SER A 34 -13.90 8.51 25.42
N LEU A 35 -12.93 9.42 25.58
CA LEU A 35 -11.52 9.40 25.16
C LEU A 35 -11.32 9.89 23.71
N TYR A 36 -10.79 11.10 23.45
CA TYR A 36 -9.59 11.70 24.01
C TYR A 36 -9.77 13.20 24.31
N ASN A 37 -9.54 13.61 25.55
CA ASN A 37 -9.18 14.99 25.87
C ASN A 37 -8.30 14.95 27.12
N ASP A 38 -7.00 14.81 26.92
CA ASP A 38 -6.00 15.07 27.96
C ASP A 38 -4.89 15.95 27.39
N CYS A 39 -4.40 16.82 28.27
CA CYS A 39 -3.26 17.73 28.18
C CYS A 39 -3.51 19.17 27.67
N TRP A 40 -4.17 19.98 28.50
CA TRP A 40 -3.64 21.31 28.84
C TRP A 40 -3.60 21.48 30.35
N ASP A 41 -2.44 21.15 30.94
CA ASP A 41 -2.07 21.48 32.32
C ASP A 41 -1.70 22.98 32.37
N VAL A 42 -2.57 23.80 32.95
CA VAL A 42 -2.29 25.23 33.15
C VAL A 42 -1.47 25.40 34.42
N ARG A 43 -0.14 25.27 34.30
CA ARG A 43 0.79 25.77 35.33
C ARG A 43 0.97 27.27 35.17
N ARG A 44 0.65 28.01 36.23
CA ARG A 44 1.04 29.42 36.41
C ARG A 44 2.54 29.50 36.64
N GLY A 45 3.28 30.23 35.80
CA GLY A 45 4.68 30.56 36.08
C GLY A 45 5.42 31.32 34.98
N ARG A 46 5.49 32.65 35.14
CA ARG A 46 6.50 33.64 34.69
C ARG A 46 6.93 33.72 33.20
N ASP A 47 6.56 34.85 32.60
CA ASP A 47 7.29 35.71 31.64
C ASP A 47 8.18 35.09 30.55
N SER A 48 7.74 35.21 29.28
CA SER A 48 8.31 36.15 28.28
C SER A 48 7.75 35.84 26.86
N GLY A 49 7.19 36.85 26.19
CA GLY A 49 6.73 36.76 24.79
C GLY A 49 5.31 37.29 24.57
N SER A 50 5.20 38.53 24.08
CA SER A 50 3.95 39.29 23.96
C SER A 50 3.08 38.90 22.75
N CYS A 51 1.86 38.40 23.00
CA CYS A 51 0.73 38.49 22.06
C CYS A 51 -0.52 38.98 22.81
N GLY A 52 -0.79 40.29 22.76
CA GLY A 52 -1.92 40.90 23.46
C GLY A 52 -3.23 40.80 22.67
N GLY A 53 -4.10 39.86 23.04
CA GLY A 53 -5.52 39.88 22.64
C GLY A 53 -6.39 40.51 23.73
N ARG A 54 -7.17 41.56 23.43
CA ARG A 54 -8.17 42.11 24.38
C ARG A 54 -9.47 41.32 24.29
N ILE A 55 -9.87 40.68 25.39
CA ILE A 55 -11.21 40.09 25.55
C ILE A 55 -12.15 41.19 26.04
N ARG A 56 -13.21 41.51 25.26
CA ARG A 56 -14.29 42.42 25.70
C ARG A 56 -15.58 41.63 25.87
N VAL A 57 -16.02 41.48 27.11
CA VAL A 57 -17.30 40.84 27.45
C VAL A 57 -18.36 41.93 27.60
N ARG A 58 -19.44 41.87 26.81
CA ARG A 58 -20.66 42.67 27.05
C ARG A 58 -21.74 41.74 27.59
N ARG A 59 -22.25 42.04 28.78
CA ARG A 59 -23.44 41.38 29.34
C ARG A 59 -24.69 42.01 28.72
N SER A 60 -25.55 41.19 28.12
CA SER A 60 -26.92 41.56 27.78
C SER A 60 -27.84 41.27 28.97
N ALA A 61 -28.75 42.19 29.27
CA ALA A 61 -29.79 42.03 30.29
C ALA A 61 -30.98 41.22 29.72
N SER A 62 -30.75 39.97 29.36
CA SER A 62 -31.81 38.96 29.20
C SER A 62 -31.17 37.58 29.28
N ARG A 63 -31.77 36.71 30.12
CA ARG A 63 -31.23 35.37 30.40
C ARG A 63 -31.28 34.51 29.14
N SER A 64 -30.17 33.81 28.90
CA SER A 64 -29.96 32.79 27.86
C SER A 64 -29.49 33.34 26.50
N ILE A 65 -28.19 33.61 26.39
CA ILE A 65 -27.27 33.36 25.26
C ILE A 65 -25.99 34.17 25.54
N VAL A 66 -24.86 33.48 25.69
CA VAL A 66 -23.53 34.10 25.68
C VAL A 66 -23.00 33.95 24.27
N SER A 67 -22.99 35.03 23.47
CA SER A 67 -22.22 35.04 22.23
C SER A 67 -20.82 35.57 22.53
N ILE A 68 -19.81 34.73 22.34
CA ILE A 68 -18.40 35.12 22.42
C ILE A 68 -17.98 35.46 21.00
N ARG A 69 -17.80 36.75 20.71
CA ARG A 69 -17.24 37.20 19.43
C ARG A 69 -15.74 37.43 19.61
N ILE A 70 -14.94 36.45 19.20
CA ILE A 70 -13.48 36.60 19.16
C ILE A 70 -13.15 37.33 17.86
N VAL A 71 -12.70 38.58 17.96
CA VAL A 71 -12.15 39.33 16.83
C VAL A 71 -10.64 39.19 16.89
N LEU A 72 -10.09 38.30 16.05
CA LEU A 72 -8.65 38.15 15.87
C LEU A 72 -8.18 39.22 14.87
N SER A 73 -7.88 40.42 15.36
CA SER A 73 -7.30 41.49 14.56
C SER A 73 -5.77 41.38 14.56
N GLY A 74 -5.25 40.79 13.49
CA GLY A 74 -3.84 40.79 13.12
C GLY A 74 -3.74 40.39 11.65
N PRO A 75 -2.71 40.82 10.89
CA PRO A 75 -2.50 40.31 9.55
C PRO A 75 -2.24 38.81 9.68
N TRP A 76 -3.25 38.01 9.39
CA TRP A 76 -3.04 36.62 9.05
C TRP A 76 -2.33 36.67 7.70
N THR A 77 -1.00 36.72 7.74
CA THR A 77 -0.25 36.03 6.71
C THR A 77 -0.70 34.58 6.80
N PHE A 78 -1.72 34.22 6.02
CA PHE A 78 -1.75 32.91 5.42
C PHE A 78 -0.41 32.82 4.70
N ALA A 79 0.60 32.28 5.39
CA ALA A 79 1.76 31.77 4.70
C ALA A 79 1.18 30.79 3.70
N ALA A 80 1.14 31.22 2.44
CA ALA A 80 0.87 30.36 1.31
C ALA A 80 1.95 29.28 1.36
N ALA A 81 1.62 28.16 2.00
CA ALA A 81 2.42 26.95 2.04
C ALA A 81 1.47 25.76 1.91
N MET A 82 0.56 25.83 0.94
CA MET A 82 -0.17 24.67 0.44
C MET A 82 0.29 24.25 -0.96
N THR A 83 1.39 24.83 -1.45
CA THR A 83 1.96 24.52 -2.78
C THR A 83 3.44 24.15 -2.78
N ASP A 84 4.15 24.33 -1.67
CA ASP A 84 5.50 23.78 -1.51
C ASP A 84 5.41 22.54 -0.64
N VAL A 85 5.08 21.39 -1.23
CA VAL A 85 5.53 20.12 -0.65
C VAL A 85 7.04 20.11 -0.92
N PRO A 86 7.89 20.24 0.12
CA PRO A 86 9.34 20.18 -0.07
C PRO A 86 9.69 18.85 -0.76
N ARG A 87 10.80 18.77 -1.49
CA ARG A 87 11.26 17.49 -2.08
C ARG A 87 11.57 16.49 -0.95
N GLU A 88 10.56 15.73 -0.53
CA GLU A 88 10.71 14.63 0.43
C GLU A 88 11.17 13.38 -0.33
N ALA A 89 12.31 12.80 0.06
CA ALA A 89 12.72 11.49 -0.43
C ALA A 89 11.81 10.42 0.20
N PHE A 90 10.74 10.10 -0.50
CA PHE A 90 9.71 9.15 -0.06
C PHE A 90 10.02 7.73 -0.57
N LEU A 91 10.85 7.01 0.17
CA LEU A 91 11.45 5.73 -0.25
C LEU A 91 10.87 4.54 0.52
N LEU A 92 9.57 4.58 0.83
CA LEU A 92 8.89 3.43 1.42
C LEU A 92 8.71 2.32 0.36
N PRO A 93 8.83 1.03 0.74
CA PRO A 93 8.40 -0.10 -0.09
C PRO A 93 6.88 -0.18 -0.31
N GLY A 94 6.10 0.83 0.12
CA GLY A 94 4.65 0.95 -0.04
C GLY A 94 3.92 1.44 1.23
N PRO A 95 2.92 2.34 1.11
CA PRO A 95 2.54 3.03 -0.13
C PRO A 95 3.69 3.87 -0.67
N VAL A 96 3.68 4.15 -1.97
CA VAL A 96 4.77 4.88 -2.66
C VAL A 96 4.30 6.25 -3.14
N LYS A 97 5.23 7.07 -3.61
CA LYS A 97 4.98 8.39 -4.20
C LYS A 97 4.01 8.26 -5.37
N MET A 98 3.02 9.15 -5.44
CA MET A 98 2.02 9.19 -6.50
C MET A 98 2.28 10.38 -7.43
N HIS A 99 1.97 10.22 -8.71
CA HIS A 99 2.07 11.30 -9.68
C HIS A 99 0.96 12.35 -9.43
N PRO A 100 1.19 13.66 -9.59
CA PRO A 100 0.16 14.69 -9.43
C PRO A 100 -1.14 14.41 -10.20
N ARG A 101 -1.04 13.98 -11.47
CA ARG A 101 -2.19 13.51 -12.27
C ARG A 101 -3.06 12.44 -11.57
N VAL A 102 -2.45 11.50 -10.85
CA VAL A 102 -3.17 10.46 -10.08
C VAL A 102 -3.90 11.08 -8.90
N ILE A 103 -3.29 12.06 -8.23
CA ILE A 103 -3.89 12.78 -7.10
C ILE A 103 -5.07 13.62 -7.59
N GLU A 104 -4.90 14.35 -8.68
CA GLU A 104 -5.95 15.17 -9.31
C GLU A 104 -7.14 14.32 -9.76
N ALA A 105 -6.90 13.12 -10.29
CA ALA A 105 -7.96 12.20 -10.69
C ALA A 105 -8.86 11.76 -9.52
N MET A 106 -8.37 11.76 -8.27
CA MET A 106 -9.20 11.50 -7.09
C MET A 106 -10.13 12.67 -6.73
N ALA A 107 -9.83 13.89 -7.18
CA ALA A 107 -10.57 15.10 -6.83
C ALA A 107 -11.80 15.34 -7.71
N VAL A 108 -12.06 14.45 -8.68
CA VAL A 108 -13.26 14.50 -9.52
C VAL A 108 -14.51 14.31 -8.64
N PRO A 109 -15.55 15.17 -8.78
CA PRO A 109 -16.81 15.02 -8.05
C PRO A 109 -17.48 13.67 -8.25
N ALA A 110 -18.49 13.38 -7.41
CA ALA A 110 -19.23 12.13 -7.47
C ALA A 110 -19.72 11.83 -8.91
N MET A 111 -19.34 10.67 -9.42
CA MET A 111 -19.72 10.15 -10.73
C MET A 111 -20.71 9.01 -10.57
N ASN A 112 -21.73 8.96 -11.43
CA ASN A 112 -22.66 7.84 -11.46
C ASN A 112 -21.93 6.58 -11.99
N HIS A 113 -21.58 5.67 -11.09
CA HIS A 113 -20.85 4.44 -11.42
C HIS A 113 -21.62 3.44 -12.33
N ARG A 114 -22.90 3.69 -12.63
CA ARG A 114 -23.69 2.93 -13.60
C ARG A 114 -23.93 3.68 -14.91
N GLY A 115 -23.51 4.95 -14.98
CA GLY A 115 -23.66 5.82 -16.14
C GLY A 115 -22.61 5.53 -17.23
N PRO A 116 -22.85 5.99 -18.47
CA PRO A 116 -21.97 5.73 -19.62
C PRO A 116 -20.52 6.20 -19.39
N GLU A 117 -20.32 7.31 -18.69
CA GLU A 117 -18.99 7.88 -18.43
C GLU A 117 -18.13 6.95 -17.57
N PHE A 118 -18.73 6.27 -16.59
CA PHE A 118 -17.98 5.32 -15.75
C PHE A 118 -17.80 3.97 -16.43
N LYS A 119 -18.67 3.60 -17.39
CA LYS A 119 -18.44 2.42 -18.24
C LYS A 119 -17.18 2.58 -19.08
N GLU A 120 -16.95 3.77 -19.64
CA GLU A 120 -15.70 4.10 -20.34
C GLU A 120 -14.48 3.99 -19.42
N VAL A 121 -14.59 4.47 -18.17
CA VAL A 121 -13.55 4.29 -17.14
C VAL A 121 -13.27 2.81 -16.93
N LEU A 122 -14.30 1.98 -16.77
CA LEU A 122 -14.15 0.55 -16.51
C LEU A 122 -13.58 -0.23 -17.71
N ALA A 123 -14.01 0.10 -18.92
CA ALA A 123 -13.48 -0.49 -20.15
C ALA A 123 -11.96 -0.25 -20.29
N GLU A 124 -11.54 0.98 -20.01
CA GLU A 124 -10.13 1.35 -20.05
C GLU A 124 -9.34 0.74 -18.88
N VAL A 125 -9.89 0.77 -17.66
CA VAL A 125 -9.29 0.10 -16.49
C VAL A 125 -9.06 -1.38 -16.77
N ARG A 126 -10.04 -2.08 -17.37
CA ARG A 126 -9.89 -3.50 -17.75
C ARG A 126 -8.71 -3.69 -18.69
N THR A 127 -8.68 -2.94 -19.80
CA THR A 127 -7.65 -3.07 -20.84
C THR A 127 -6.26 -2.73 -20.31
N LEU A 128 -6.13 -1.66 -19.53
CA LEU A 128 -4.85 -1.26 -18.97
C LEU A 128 -4.40 -2.17 -17.81
N THR A 129 -5.33 -2.77 -17.07
CA THR A 129 -5.01 -3.79 -16.07
C THR A 129 -4.43 -5.02 -16.75
N GLN A 130 -5.07 -5.52 -17.81
CA GLN A 130 -4.53 -6.60 -18.65
C GLN A 130 -3.12 -6.28 -19.16
N TYR A 131 -2.89 -5.04 -19.62
CA TYR A 131 -1.56 -4.56 -20.00
C TYR A 131 -0.55 -4.62 -18.83
N ALA A 132 -0.91 -4.15 -17.64
CA ALA A 132 -0.02 -4.17 -16.47
C ALA A 132 0.36 -5.60 -16.04
N PHE A 133 -0.54 -6.57 -16.24
CA PHE A 133 -0.28 -7.99 -16.00
C PHE A 133 0.38 -8.72 -17.18
N ALA A 134 0.63 -8.04 -18.30
CA ALA A 134 1.15 -8.64 -19.53
C ALA A 134 0.37 -9.90 -19.96
N THR A 135 -0.97 -9.80 -19.95
CA THR A 135 -1.87 -10.92 -20.27
C THR A 135 -3.09 -10.47 -21.04
N HIS A 136 -3.68 -11.39 -21.80
CA HIS A 136 -5.00 -11.23 -22.42
C HIS A 136 -6.13 -11.92 -21.61
N GLY A 137 -5.77 -12.55 -20.48
CA GLY A 137 -6.69 -13.30 -19.63
C GLY A 137 -7.72 -12.41 -18.90
N PRO A 138 -8.71 -13.05 -18.23
CA PRO A 138 -9.69 -12.35 -17.41
C PRO A 138 -9.02 -11.60 -16.25
N VAL A 139 -9.49 -10.38 -15.98
CA VAL A 139 -9.03 -9.56 -14.86
C VAL A 139 -10.19 -9.07 -14.01
N ALA A 140 -9.97 -8.92 -12.73
CA ALA A 140 -10.84 -8.23 -11.79
C ALA A 140 -10.13 -7.02 -11.18
N VAL A 141 -10.91 -6.00 -10.83
CA VAL A 141 -10.47 -4.88 -10.00
C VAL A 141 -11.47 -4.73 -8.86
N LEU A 142 -10.98 -4.80 -7.62
CA LEU A 142 -11.80 -4.81 -6.42
C LEU A 142 -11.53 -3.56 -5.58
N SER A 143 -12.59 -3.06 -4.93
CA SER A 143 -12.47 -2.07 -3.85
C SER A 143 -12.00 -2.78 -2.58
N GLY A 144 -10.69 -2.77 -2.35
CA GLY A 144 -10.06 -3.48 -1.25
C GLY A 144 -8.54 -3.44 -1.38
N SER A 145 -7.81 -3.65 -0.29
CA SER A 145 -6.34 -3.74 -0.35
C SER A 145 -5.88 -4.98 -1.13
N GLY A 146 -4.58 -5.09 -1.45
CA GLY A 146 -4.01 -6.31 -2.07
C GLY A 146 -4.38 -7.62 -1.34
N THR A 147 -4.58 -7.59 -0.01
CA THR A 147 -5.07 -8.75 0.75
C THR A 147 -6.48 -9.18 0.34
N ALA A 148 -7.36 -8.25 -0.03
CA ALA A 148 -8.70 -8.59 -0.54
C ALA A 148 -8.60 -9.31 -1.89
N GLY A 149 -7.64 -8.94 -2.75
CA GLY A 149 -7.35 -9.67 -3.98
C GLY A 149 -6.78 -11.08 -3.74
N LEU A 150 -5.90 -11.23 -2.74
CA LEU A 150 -5.39 -12.55 -2.34
C LEU A 150 -6.53 -13.43 -1.81
N GLU A 151 -7.41 -12.88 -0.97
CA GLU A 151 -8.58 -13.58 -0.45
C GLU A 151 -9.53 -13.97 -1.58
N ALA A 152 -9.82 -13.07 -2.52
CA ALA A 152 -10.66 -13.34 -3.69
C ALA A 152 -10.13 -14.54 -4.50
N ALA A 153 -8.81 -14.60 -4.74
CA ALA A 153 -8.18 -15.69 -5.47
C ALA A 153 -8.24 -17.01 -4.68
N VAL A 154 -7.86 -17.00 -3.40
CA VAL A 154 -7.86 -18.19 -2.54
C VAL A 154 -9.27 -18.73 -2.37
N SER A 155 -10.20 -17.90 -1.91
CA SER A 155 -11.56 -18.31 -1.60
C SER A 155 -12.37 -18.69 -2.84
N GLY A 156 -12.00 -18.20 -4.04
CA GLY A 156 -12.69 -18.51 -5.29
C GLY A 156 -12.17 -19.76 -6.02
N LEU A 157 -10.91 -20.14 -5.79
CA LEU A 157 -10.24 -21.28 -6.46
C LEU A 157 -10.07 -22.50 -5.56
N LEU A 158 -10.19 -22.34 -4.24
CA LEU A 158 -9.89 -23.36 -3.24
C LEU A 158 -11.08 -23.59 -2.31
N ARG A 159 -11.24 -24.85 -1.92
CA ARG A 159 -12.21 -25.33 -0.93
C ARG A 159 -11.50 -25.82 0.33
N LYS A 160 -12.25 -25.94 1.43
CA LYS A 160 -11.70 -26.29 2.76
C LYS A 160 -10.87 -27.58 2.77
N GLY A 161 -11.24 -28.57 1.95
CA GLY A 161 -10.52 -29.83 1.81
C GLY A 161 -9.36 -29.83 0.82
N ASP A 162 -9.18 -28.77 0.02
CA ASP A 162 -8.12 -28.70 -0.97
C ASP A 162 -6.76 -28.56 -0.28
N ARG A 163 -5.79 -29.40 -0.67
CA ARG A 163 -4.41 -29.34 -0.16
C ARG A 163 -3.64 -28.24 -0.88
N VAL A 164 -3.00 -27.35 -0.13
CA VAL A 164 -2.21 -26.24 -0.67
C VAL A 164 -0.80 -26.26 -0.11
N LEU A 165 0.20 -26.19 -0.99
CA LEU A 165 1.59 -25.99 -0.60
C LEU A 165 1.90 -24.49 -0.58
N ASN A 166 2.25 -23.94 0.57
CA ASN A 166 2.62 -22.53 0.72
C ASN A 166 4.14 -22.40 0.83
N LEU A 167 4.75 -21.64 -0.07
CA LEU A 167 6.18 -21.39 -0.09
C LEU A 167 6.48 -20.15 0.78
N VAL A 168 7.09 -20.36 1.96
CA VAL A 168 7.18 -19.34 3.02
C VAL A 168 8.63 -18.95 3.29
N ASN A 169 8.99 -17.69 3.03
CA ASN A 169 10.34 -17.15 3.29
C ASN A 169 10.36 -15.68 3.74
N GLY A 170 9.23 -15.17 4.23
CA GLY A 170 9.11 -13.83 4.77
C GLY A 170 7.70 -13.49 5.27
N LYS A 171 7.49 -12.24 5.66
CA LYS A 171 6.24 -11.84 6.32
C LYS A 171 5.01 -11.95 5.42
N PHE A 172 5.16 -11.67 4.13
CA PHE A 172 4.01 -11.65 3.21
C PHE A 172 3.64 -13.07 2.77
N SER A 173 4.63 -13.93 2.55
CA SER A 173 4.39 -15.37 2.35
C SER A 173 3.82 -16.07 3.59
N GLU A 174 4.24 -15.71 4.81
CA GLU A 174 3.58 -16.15 6.06
C GLU A 174 2.10 -15.76 6.08
N ARG A 175 1.79 -14.49 5.77
CA ARG A 175 0.41 -14.01 5.71
C ARG A 175 -0.39 -14.76 4.64
N PHE A 176 0.23 -15.09 3.51
CA PHE A 176 -0.45 -15.83 2.45
C PHE A 176 -0.77 -17.26 2.90
N HIS A 177 0.12 -17.90 3.64
CA HIS A 177 -0.15 -19.19 4.29
C HIS A 177 -1.29 -19.08 5.32
N GLU A 178 -1.25 -18.09 6.22
CA GLU A 178 -2.32 -17.83 7.20
C GLU A 178 -3.69 -17.65 6.51
N LEU A 179 -3.72 -16.92 5.39
CA LEU A 179 -4.91 -16.74 4.57
C LEU A 179 -5.41 -18.07 3.98
N CYS A 180 -4.51 -18.89 3.42
CA CYS A 180 -4.89 -20.19 2.86
C CYS A 180 -5.48 -21.13 3.92
N GLN A 181 -5.03 -21.09 5.18
CA GLN A 181 -5.59 -21.91 6.28
C GLN A 181 -7.08 -21.60 6.55
N VAL A 182 -7.53 -20.38 6.26
CA VAL A 182 -8.94 -20.01 6.40
C VAL A 182 -9.82 -20.78 5.42
N PHE A 183 -9.35 -21.03 4.20
CA PHE A 183 -10.17 -21.55 3.10
C PHE A 183 -9.75 -22.94 2.59
N SER A 184 -8.65 -23.52 3.07
CA SER A 184 -8.07 -24.76 2.55
C SER A 184 -7.28 -25.55 3.61
N THR A 185 -6.78 -26.73 3.23
CA THR A 185 -5.82 -27.52 4.04
C THR A 185 -4.39 -27.16 3.62
N SER A 186 -3.78 -26.24 4.36
CA SER A 186 -2.50 -25.61 3.99
C SER A 186 -1.29 -26.23 4.67
N THR A 187 -0.23 -26.52 3.90
CA THR A 187 1.09 -26.98 4.37
C THR A 187 2.14 -25.95 4.02
N ALA A 188 2.89 -25.46 5.01
CA ALA A 188 4.00 -24.54 4.76
C ALA A 188 5.30 -25.31 4.45
N LEU A 189 5.95 -24.96 3.34
CA LEU A 189 7.35 -25.27 3.08
C LEU A 189 8.17 -24.01 3.40
N THR A 190 8.88 -24.05 4.52
CA THR A 190 9.54 -22.87 5.09
C THR A 190 11.01 -22.80 4.72
N PHE A 191 11.47 -21.60 4.37
CA PHE A 191 12.86 -21.25 4.15
C PHE A 191 13.26 -20.09 5.07
N ASP A 192 14.54 -20.00 5.38
CA ASP A 192 15.07 -18.91 6.19
C ASP A 192 14.80 -17.55 5.53
N TRP A 193 14.44 -16.56 6.34
CA TRP A 193 14.23 -15.20 5.85
C TRP A 193 15.53 -14.63 5.28
N GLY A 194 15.50 -14.23 4.01
CA GLY A 194 16.67 -13.77 3.25
C GLY A 194 17.20 -14.81 2.25
N THR A 195 16.67 -16.03 2.31
CA THR A 195 16.96 -17.13 1.37
C THR A 195 15.77 -17.32 0.43
N ALA A 196 16.05 -17.44 -0.87
CA ALA A 196 15.03 -17.73 -1.87
C ALA A 196 14.49 -19.15 -1.70
N VAL A 197 13.25 -19.34 -2.17
CA VAL A 197 12.67 -20.67 -2.34
C VAL A 197 13.61 -21.50 -3.21
N ASP A 198 13.96 -22.69 -2.73
CA ASP A 198 14.75 -23.66 -3.49
C ASP A 198 13.82 -24.55 -4.34
N PRO A 199 13.92 -24.51 -5.69
CA PRO A 199 13.09 -25.32 -6.56
C PRO A 199 13.21 -26.82 -6.31
N ALA A 200 14.38 -27.33 -5.91
CA ALA A 200 14.55 -28.76 -5.64
C ALA A 200 13.72 -29.21 -4.42
N SER A 201 13.70 -28.40 -3.36
CA SER A 201 12.83 -28.61 -2.20
C SER A 201 11.34 -28.56 -2.56
N VAL A 202 10.95 -27.69 -3.50
CA VAL A 202 9.55 -27.64 -3.99
C VAL A 202 9.19 -28.92 -4.74
N ALA A 203 10.05 -29.39 -5.65
CA ALA A 203 9.82 -30.64 -6.38
C ALA A 203 9.67 -31.82 -5.42
N ALA A 204 10.60 -31.98 -4.47
CA ALA A 204 10.53 -33.05 -3.48
C ALA A 204 9.25 -33.02 -2.64
N ALA A 205 8.75 -31.82 -2.29
CA ALA A 205 7.49 -31.68 -1.57
C ALA A 205 6.30 -32.10 -2.43
N MET A 206 6.27 -31.69 -3.71
CA MET A 206 5.19 -32.05 -4.64
C MET A 206 5.21 -33.53 -5.07
N ASP A 207 6.38 -34.18 -5.10
CA ASP A 207 6.51 -35.63 -5.31
C ASP A 207 5.96 -36.45 -4.13
N SER A 208 5.95 -35.87 -2.93
CA SER A 208 5.53 -36.57 -1.71
C SER A 208 4.02 -36.68 -1.55
N GLN A 209 3.25 -35.78 -2.15
CA GLN A 209 1.78 -35.77 -2.08
C GLN A 209 1.14 -34.84 -3.13
N ASP A 210 -0.12 -35.13 -3.49
CA ASP A 210 -0.87 -34.29 -4.41
C ASP A 210 -1.38 -33.00 -3.74
N TYR A 211 -1.07 -31.87 -4.36
CA TYR A 211 -1.59 -30.55 -3.99
C TYR A 211 -2.55 -30.03 -5.06
N ARG A 212 -3.64 -29.41 -4.61
CA ARG A 212 -4.56 -28.67 -5.49
C ARG A 212 -3.91 -27.39 -6.01
N ALA A 213 -3.10 -26.74 -5.17
CA ALA A 213 -2.46 -25.49 -5.52
C ALA A 213 -1.12 -25.30 -4.80
N VAL A 214 -0.28 -24.48 -5.41
CA VAL A 214 0.93 -23.92 -4.80
C VAL A 214 0.79 -22.41 -4.72
N THR A 215 1.26 -21.82 -3.63
CA THR A 215 1.28 -20.37 -3.46
C THR A 215 2.68 -19.83 -3.26
N LEU A 216 2.96 -18.66 -3.85
CA LEU A 216 4.25 -18.00 -3.75
C LEU A 216 4.07 -16.49 -3.55
N CYS A 217 4.79 -15.91 -2.59
CA CYS A 217 5.06 -14.47 -2.62
C CYS A 217 6.21 -14.21 -3.59
N TRP A 218 5.91 -13.62 -4.74
CA TRP A 218 6.92 -13.48 -5.80
C TRP A 218 8.04 -12.54 -5.37
N ASN A 219 7.68 -11.41 -4.78
CA ASN A 219 8.64 -10.43 -4.29
C ASN A 219 8.37 -10.12 -2.82
N GLU A 220 9.15 -10.75 -1.95
CA GLU A 220 9.01 -10.73 -0.51
C GLU A 220 9.63 -9.44 0.05
N THR A 221 8.83 -8.38 0.11
CA THR A 221 9.36 -7.06 0.51
C THR A 221 9.79 -6.96 1.96
N SER A 222 9.40 -7.90 2.82
CA SER A 222 9.89 -7.92 4.21
C SER A 222 11.38 -8.26 4.30
N THR A 223 11.89 -9.05 3.35
CA THR A 223 13.29 -9.47 3.25
C THR A 223 14.03 -8.86 2.06
N GLY A 224 13.33 -8.18 1.15
CA GLY A 224 13.94 -7.51 -0.01
C GLY A 224 14.34 -8.48 -1.12
N LEU A 225 13.59 -9.57 -1.28
CA LEU A 225 13.96 -10.74 -2.06
C LEU A 225 12.95 -11.00 -3.20
N THR A 226 13.42 -11.45 -4.36
CA THR A 226 12.59 -11.97 -5.47
C THR A 226 12.81 -13.47 -5.61
N ASN A 227 11.72 -14.24 -5.52
CA ASN A 227 11.76 -15.71 -5.64
C ASN A 227 11.85 -16.17 -7.11
N PRO A 228 12.47 -17.34 -7.39
CA PRO A 228 12.65 -17.91 -8.73
C PRO A 228 11.34 -18.49 -9.30
N ILE A 229 10.45 -17.59 -9.71
CA ILE A 229 9.08 -17.94 -10.11
C ILE A 229 9.03 -18.87 -11.34
N ALA A 230 9.95 -18.72 -12.30
CA ALA A 230 9.92 -19.50 -13.54
C ALA A 230 10.25 -20.98 -13.30
N GLU A 231 11.22 -21.24 -12.44
CA GLU A 231 11.65 -22.57 -12.02
C GLU A 231 10.56 -23.26 -11.20
N VAL A 232 9.96 -22.53 -10.25
CA VAL A 232 8.82 -23.04 -9.46
C VAL A 232 7.60 -23.30 -10.35
N ALA A 233 7.29 -22.39 -11.28
CA ALA A 233 6.15 -22.53 -12.18
C ALA A 233 6.23 -23.82 -13.02
N LYS A 234 7.43 -24.16 -13.50
CA LYS A 234 7.65 -25.40 -14.25
C LYS A 234 7.26 -26.63 -13.42
N ILE A 235 7.75 -26.69 -12.17
CA ILE A 235 7.45 -27.79 -11.25
C ILE A 235 5.93 -27.87 -11.02
N VAL A 236 5.30 -26.75 -10.64
CA VAL A 236 3.86 -26.72 -10.35
C VAL A 236 3.02 -27.22 -11.53
N LYS A 237 3.41 -26.85 -12.75
CA LYS A 237 2.78 -27.29 -13.99
C LYS A 237 2.94 -28.80 -14.24
N ASP A 238 4.11 -29.37 -13.96
CA ASP A 238 4.38 -30.80 -14.14
C ASP A 238 3.51 -31.69 -13.22
N HIS A 239 2.98 -31.12 -12.13
CA HIS A 239 2.03 -31.77 -11.21
C HIS A 239 0.55 -31.38 -11.42
N ASP A 240 0.22 -30.65 -12.50
CA ASP A 240 -1.14 -30.16 -12.79
C ASP A 240 -1.81 -29.37 -11.63
N ALA A 241 -1.02 -28.79 -10.71
CA ALA A 241 -1.55 -27.97 -9.62
C ALA A 241 -1.83 -26.53 -10.10
N LEU A 242 -2.70 -25.80 -9.39
CA LEU A 242 -2.91 -24.38 -9.64
C LEU A 242 -1.75 -23.54 -9.07
N PHE A 243 -1.23 -22.56 -9.82
CA PHE A 243 -0.21 -21.66 -9.30
C PHE A 243 -0.75 -20.26 -8.97
N LEU A 244 -0.87 -19.95 -7.67
CA LEU A 244 -1.41 -18.68 -7.16
C LEU A 244 -0.26 -17.80 -6.63
N VAL A 245 -0.09 -16.61 -7.20
CA VAL A 245 1.10 -15.77 -6.97
C VAL A 245 0.72 -14.40 -6.42
N ASP A 246 1.28 -14.06 -5.25
CA ASP A 246 1.28 -12.69 -4.74
C ASP A 246 2.33 -11.88 -5.51
N GLY A 247 1.84 -11.05 -6.43
CA GLY A 247 2.61 -10.11 -7.25
C GLY A 247 2.48 -8.65 -6.79
N ILE A 248 2.01 -8.37 -5.57
CA ILE A 248 1.69 -7.03 -5.07
C ILE A 248 2.84 -6.04 -5.25
N THR A 249 4.08 -6.51 -5.16
CA THR A 249 5.28 -5.67 -5.29
C THR A 249 6.16 -6.04 -6.47
N ALA A 250 5.61 -6.81 -7.42
CA ALA A 250 6.28 -7.26 -8.63
C ALA A 250 5.57 -6.74 -9.91
N VAL A 251 4.24 -6.86 -9.99
CA VAL A 251 3.47 -6.47 -11.17
C VAL A 251 3.67 -4.98 -11.49
N GLY A 252 4.12 -4.67 -12.71
CA GLY A 252 4.46 -3.32 -13.15
C GLY A 252 5.85 -2.82 -12.76
N GLY A 253 6.70 -3.64 -12.13
CA GLY A 253 8.08 -3.27 -11.77
C GLY A 253 9.13 -4.37 -11.93
N ILE A 254 8.70 -5.63 -12.05
CA ILE A 254 9.53 -6.80 -12.34
C ILE A 254 9.00 -7.45 -13.62
N GLU A 255 9.89 -8.04 -14.41
CA GLU A 255 9.53 -8.77 -15.62
C GLU A 255 8.46 -9.82 -15.35
N ASN A 256 7.34 -9.73 -16.05
CA ASN A 256 6.18 -10.59 -15.86
C ASN A 256 5.85 -11.31 -17.15
N ARG A 257 5.88 -12.64 -17.11
CA ARG A 257 5.51 -13.52 -18.23
C ARG A 257 4.43 -14.50 -17.80
N MET A 258 3.35 -13.98 -17.22
CA MET A 258 2.25 -14.75 -16.62
C MET A 258 1.82 -15.96 -17.45
N GLU A 259 1.51 -15.75 -18.74
CA GLU A 259 1.04 -16.82 -19.63
C GLU A 259 2.15 -17.81 -19.98
N ALA A 260 3.37 -17.34 -20.25
CA ALA A 260 4.51 -18.20 -20.60
C ALA A 260 4.95 -19.07 -19.42
N TRP A 261 4.83 -18.56 -18.19
CA TRP A 261 5.06 -19.33 -16.97
C TRP A 261 3.86 -20.18 -16.56
N GLY A 262 2.68 -19.98 -17.17
CA GLY A 262 1.47 -20.73 -16.83
C GLY A 262 0.96 -20.43 -15.43
N LEU A 263 1.05 -19.18 -14.97
CA LEU A 263 0.48 -18.78 -13.68
C LEU A 263 -1.05 -18.77 -13.75
N ASP A 264 -1.71 -19.32 -12.74
CA ASP A 264 -3.17 -19.43 -12.70
C ASP A 264 -3.84 -18.21 -12.11
N ALA A 265 -3.24 -17.62 -11.07
CA ALA A 265 -3.68 -16.34 -10.51
C ALA A 265 -2.49 -15.46 -10.17
N LEU A 266 -2.53 -14.19 -10.58
CA LEU A 266 -1.54 -13.19 -10.24
C LEU A 266 -2.24 -11.98 -9.63
N ILE A 267 -1.82 -11.59 -8.44
CA ILE A 267 -2.51 -10.58 -7.62
C ILE A 267 -1.63 -9.33 -7.46
N VAL A 268 -2.23 -8.14 -7.53
CA VAL A 268 -1.56 -6.88 -7.25
C VAL A 268 -2.37 -5.97 -6.32
N GLY A 269 -1.68 -5.12 -5.56
CA GLY A 269 -2.26 -3.98 -4.85
C GLY A 269 -1.87 -2.67 -5.54
N SER A 270 -2.77 -1.70 -5.58
CA SER A 270 -2.60 -0.45 -6.34
C SER A 270 -1.40 0.42 -5.91
N GLN A 271 -1.00 0.35 -4.63
CA GLN A 271 -0.11 1.30 -3.97
C GLN A 271 1.39 1.00 -4.01
N LYS A 272 1.81 0.15 -4.95
CA LYS A 272 3.19 -0.33 -5.06
C LYS A 272 3.77 0.09 -6.41
N CYS A 273 4.14 -0.86 -7.27
CA CYS A 273 4.73 -0.56 -8.57
C CYS A 273 3.80 0.20 -9.52
N LEU A 274 2.48 0.11 -9.31
CA LEU A 274 1.49 0.86 -10.08
C LEU A 274 1.36 2.33 -9.64
N ALA A 275 1.86 2.72 -8.45
CA ALA A 275 1.81 4.08 -7.93
C ALA A 275 0.41 4.74 -7.91
N ALA A 276 -0.63 3.93 -7.70
CA ALA A 276 -2.00 4.37 -7.44
C ALA A 276 -2.27 4.47 -5.92
N PRO A 277 -3.35 5.15 -5.47
CA PRO A 277 -3.69 5.20 -4.06
C PRO A 277 -4.01 3.81 -3.50
N ALA A 278 -3.68 3.56 -2.22
CA ALA A 278 -4.03 2.32 -1.54
C ALA A 278 -5.56 2.19 -1.39
N GLY A 279 -6.07 0.97 -1.58
CA GLY A 279 -7.51 0.69 -1.46
C GLY A 279 -8.11 -0.01 -2.68
N LEU A 280 -7.29 -0.31 -3.70
CA LEU A 280 -7.67 -1.20 -4.79
C LEU A 280 -6.71 -2.39 -4.89
N SER A 281 -7.25 -3.50 -5.39
CA SER A 281 -6.50 -4.68 -5.79
C SER A 281 -6.97 -5.14 -7.16
N ALA A 282 -6.07 -5.74 -7.93
CA ALA A 282 -6.44 -6.40 -9.16
C ALA A 282 -5.93 -7.83 -9.17
N VAL A 283 -6.67 -8.70 -9.85
CA VAL A 283 -6.35 -10.13 -9.99
C VAL A 283 -6.48 -10.48 -11.47
N ALA A 284 -5.43 -11.06 -12.04
CA ALA A 284 -5.47 -11.67 -13.36
C ALA A 284 -5.53 -13.20 -13.22
N LEU A 285 -6.32 -13.86 -14.06
CA LEU A 285 -6.47 -15.31 -14.08
C LEU A 285 -6.05 -15.91 -15.42
N SER A 286 -5.54 -17.15 -15.38
CA SER A 286 -5.51 -18.01 -16.56
C SER A 286 -6.94 -18.37 -16.97
N LYS A 287 -7.13 -18.79 -18.23
CA LYS A 287 -8.43 -19.32 -18.68
C LYS A 287 -8.88 -20.52 -17.84
N ARG A 288 -7.95 -21.44 -17.54
CA ARG A 288 -8.16 -22.62 -16.68
C ARG A 288 -8.65 -22.20 -15.29
N ALA A 289 -7.97 -21.25 -14.66
CA ALA A 289 -8.33 -20.78 -13.33
C ALA A 289 -9.72 -20.13 -13.31
N TYR A 290 -10.05 -19.31 -14.33
CA TYR A 290 -11.37 -18.71 -14.44
C TYR A 290 -12.49 -19.76 -14.55
N GLU A 291 -12.29 -20.82 -15.33
CA GLU A 291 -13.25 -21.92 -15.48
C GLU A 291 -13.45 -22.73 -14.18
N LEU A 292 -12.44 -22.74 -13.31
CA LEU A 292 -12.48 -23.44 -12.02
C LEU A 292 -13.06 -22.60 -10.87
N LEU A 293 -13.34 -21.31 -11.09
CA LEU A 293 -13.95 -20.45 -10.07
C LEU A 293 -15.32 -20.99 -9.66
N HIS A 294 -15.52 -21.15 -8.34
CA HIS A 294 -16.82 -21.51 -7.79
C HIS A 294 -17.52 -20.31 -7.14
N PRO A 295 -18.86 -20.25 -7.18
CA PRO A 295 -19.62 -19.15 -6.58
C PRO A 295 -19.78 -19.28 -5.05
N GLU A 296 -19.54 -20.47 -4.48
CA GLU A 296 -19.61 -20.76 -3.05
C GLU A 296 -18.40 -20.19 -2.29
N THR A 297 -18.31 -18.85 -2.25
CA THR A 297 -17.16 -18.11 -1.74
C THR A 297 -17.60 -16.85 -0.97
N SER A 298 -16.65 -16.02 -0.53
CA SER A 298 -16.93 -14.74 0.11
C SER A 298 -17.81 -13.84 -0.78
N PHE A 299 -18.92 -13.33 -0.25
CA PHE A 299 -19.91 -12.56 -1.02
C PHE A 299 -19.33 -11.28 -1.65
N TYR A 300 -18.57 -10.49 -0.89
CA TYR A 300 -18.05 -9.21 -1.35
C TYR A 300 -16.85 -9.34 -2.30
N VAL A 301 -15.94 -10.27 -2.00
CA VAL A 301 -14.73 -10.51 -2.80
C VAL A 301 -14.91 -11.67 -3.79
N ASN A 302 -16.15 -12.01 -4.14
CA ASN A 302 -16.46 -13.05 -5.12
C ASN A 302 -15.78 -12.73 -6.46
N LEU A 303 -14.69 -13.44 -6.74
CA LEU A 303 -13.80 -13.09 -7.85
C LEU A 303 -14.51 -13.23 -9.21
N LYS A 304 -15.35 -14.25 -9.36
CA LYS A 304 -16.13 -14.46 -10.59
C LYS A 304 -17.09 -13.30 -10.86
N ALA A 305 -17.78 -12.81 -9.84
CA ALA A 305 -18.66 -11.67 -9.97
C ALA A 305 -17.91 -10.41 -10.43
N HIS A 306 -16.73 -10.12 -9.85
CA HIS A 306 -15.91 -8.97 -10.24
C HIS A 306 -15.38 -9.08 -11.67
N ILE A 307 -14.93 -10.27 -12.10
CA ILE A 307 -14.48 -10.51 -13.48
C ILE A 307 -15.65 -10.32 -14.47
N ASP A 308 -16.79 -10.98 -14.21
CA ASP A 308 -17.94 -10.99 -15.12
C ASP A 308 -18.60 -9.61 -15.24
N ALA A 309 -18.62 -8.84 -14.15
CA ALA A 309 -19.09 -7.46 -14.16
C ALA A 309 -18.13 -6.54 -14.93
N LEU A 310 -16.83 -6.60 -14.65
CA LEU A 310 -15.85 -5.75 -15.33
C LEU A 310 -15.78 -6.03 -16.84
N ALA A 311 -15.99 -7.29 -17.24
CA ALA A 311 -16.08 -7.67 -18.65
C ALA A 311 -17.27 -7.03 -19.38
N LYS A 312 -18.30 -6.63 -18.64
CA LYS A 312 -19.50 -5.91 -19.11
C LYS A 312 -19.47 -4.42 -18.74
N GLU A 313 -18.28 -3.90 -18.42
CA GLU A 313 -18.06 -2.49 -18.06
C GLU A 313 -18.90 -2.08 -16.84
N ASP A 314 -19.02 -2.99 -15.87
CA ASP A 314 -19.79 -2.78 -14.66
C ASP A 314 -19.03 -3.29 -13.41
N THR A 315 -19.61 -3.09 -12.24
CA THR A 315 -19.10 -3.57 -10.95
C THR A 315 -20.21 -4.27 -10.16
N PRO A 316 -19.91 -5.34 -9.38
CA PRO A 316 -20.95 -6.04 -8.63
C PRO A 316 -21.65 -5.13 -7.61
N PHE A 317 -20.89 -4.22 -7.00
CA PHE A 317 -21.34 -3.28 -5.98
C PHE A 317 -20.81 -1.89 -6.30
N THR A 318 -21.30 -0.85 -5.61
CA THR A 318 -20.75 0.50 -5.71
C THR A 318 -19.23 0.47 -5.44
N PRO A 319 -18.38 0.79 -6.43
CA PRO A 319 -16.93 0.77 -6.25
C PRO A 319 -16.44 2.06 -5.59
N ALA A 320 -15.20 2.06 -5.13
CA ALA A 320 -14.50 3.27 -4.69
C ALA A 320 -14.18 4.16 -5.91
N VAL A 321 -15.18 4.86 -6.45
CA VAL A 321 -15.12 5.65 -7.69
C VAL A 321 -13.87 6.55 -7.77
N PRO A 322 -13.52 7.37 -6.75
CA PRO A 322 -12.31 8.20 -6.81
C PRO A 322 -11.03 7.39 -6.98
N LEU A 323 -10.94 6.20 -6.36
CA LEU A 323 -9.78 5.33 -6.49
C LEU A 323 -9.71 4.68 -7.87
N PHE A 324 -10.85 4.34 -8.50
CA PHE A 324 -10.87 3.81 -9.87
C PHE A 324 -10.38 4.85 -10.88
N LEU A 325 -10.78 6.11 -10.71
CA LEU A 325 -10.30 7.21 -11.56
C LEU A 325 -8.78 7.39 -11.43
N ALA A 326 -8.27 7.39 -10.19
CA ALA A 326 -6.85 7.48 -9.92
C ALA A 326 -6.06 6.25 -10.42
N PHE A 327 -6.63 5.06 -10.28
CA PHE A 327 -6.03 3.82 -10.78
C PHE A 327 -5.93 3.80 -12.29
N ARG A 328 -6.99 4.22 -12.99
CA ARG A 328 -6.96 4.43 -14.45
C ARG A 328 -5.82 5.36 -14.85
N GLU A 329 -5.66 6.47 -14.16
CA GLU A 329 -4.61 7.44 -14.46
C GLU A 329 -3.20 6.90 -14.19
N ALA A 330 -3.03 6.14 -13.11
CA ALA A 330 -1.76 5.49 -12.79
C ALA A 330 -1.39 4.43 -13.84
N LEU A 331 -2.38 3.69 -14.33
CA LEU A 331 -2.22 2.71 -15.40
C LEU A 331 -1.93 3.39 -16.76
N ARG A 332 -2.54 4.54 -17.06
CA ARG A 332 -2.20 5.35 -18.24
C ARG A 332 -0.76 5.80 -18.21
N LEU A 333 -0.28 6.32 -17.09
CA LEU A 333 1.13 6.69 -16.90
C LEU A 333 2.07 5.50 -17.11
N LEU A 334 1.71 4.31 -16.62
CA LEU A 334 2.47 3.08 -16.90
C LEU A 334 2.50 2.76 -18.41
N LYS A 335 1.36 2.92 -19.09
CA LYS A 335 1.25 2.68 -20.54
C LYS A 335 2.01 3.71 -21.38
N GLU A 336 2.00 4.97 -20.96
CA GLU A 336 2.72 6.08 -21.59
C GLU A 336 4.24 5.89 -21.51
N GLU A 337 4.76 5.45 -20.35
CA GLU A 337 6.18 5.08 -20.20
C GLU A 337 6.54 3.80 -20.98
N GLY A 338 5.60 2.86 -21.01
CA GLY A 338 5.81 1.49 -21.49
C GLY A 338 6.28 0.57 -20.37
N LEU A 339 5.66 -0.59 -20.28
CA LEU A 339 5.90 -1.60 -19.24
C LEU A 339 7.36 -2.07 -19.24
N GLU A 340 7.93 -2.31 -20.42
CA GLU A 340 9.31 -2.76 -20.59
C GLU A 340 10.31 -1.69 -20.12
N HIS A 341 10.06 -0.42 -20.47
CA HIS A 341 10.88 0.70 -20.00
C HIS A 341 10.77 0.88 -18.48
N ARG A 342 9.56 0.76 -17.92
CA ARG A 342 9.34 0.79 -16.46
C ARG A 342 10.15 -0.29 -15.76
N ILE A 343 10.10 -1.53 -16.24
CA ILE A 343 10.85 -2.66 -15.67
C ILE A 343 12.37 -2.43 -15.78
N ALA A 344 12.85 -1.96 -16.93
CA ALA A 344 14.26 -1.63 -17.13
C ALA A 344 14.72 -0.52 -16.17
N ARG A 345 13.96 0.57 -16.07
CA ARG A 345 14.24 1.68 -15.15
C ARG A 345 14.24 1.21 -13.70
N THR A 346 13.26 0.43 -13.28
CA THR A 346 13.19 -0.14 -11.92
C THR A 346 14.43 -0.99 -11.60
N ARG A 347 14.90 -1.81 -12.55
CA ARG A 347 16.15 -2.57 -12.41
C ARG A 347 17.38 -1.66 -12.27
N THR A 348 17.48 -0.62 -13.10
CA THR A 348 18.56 0.36 -13.03
C THR A 348 18.61 1.06 -11.67
N LEU A 349 17.45 1.52 -11.17
CA LEU A 349 17.33 2.15 -9.85
C LEU A 349 17.74 1.18 -8.72
N ALA A 350 17.40 -0.10 -8.84
CA ALA A 350 17.78 -1.11 -7.86
C ALA A 350 19.31 -1.34 -7.84
N GLU A 351 19.95 -1.42 -9.00
CA GLU A 351 21.42 -1.50 -9.08
C GLU A 351 22.10 -0.24 -8.55
N ALA A 352 21.55 0.95 -8.83
CA ALA A 352 22.02 2.19 -8.26
C ALA A 352 21.92 2.17 -6.72
N ALA A 353 20.76 1.81 -6.16
CA ALA A 353 20.58 1.69 -4.72
C ALA A 353 21.58 0.70 -4.10
N ARG A 354 21.79 -0.47 -4.71
CA ARG A 354 22.79 -1.46 -4.26
C ARG A 354 24.22 -0.93 -4.32
N ALA A 355 24.58 -0.16 -5.36
CA ALA A 355 25.88 0.49 -5.46
C ALA A 355 26.07 1.53 -4.35
N GLY A 356 25.04 2.32 -4.05
CA GLY A 356 25.03 3.25 -2.92
C GLY A 356 25.21 2.55 -1.57
N VAL A 357 24.52 1.41 -1.36
CA VAL A 357 24.69 0.58 -0.15
C VAL A 357 26.13 0.12 0.02
N ALA A 358 26.73 -0.44 -1.04
CA ALA A 358 28.12 -0.90 -1.01
C ALA A 358 29.11 0.25 -0.75
N ALA A 359 28.89 1.42 -1.36
CA ALA A 359 29.75 2.59 -1.17
C ALA A 359 29.73 3.15 0.26
N LEU A 360 28.64 2.93 1.00
CA LEU A 360 28.51 3.26 2.43
C LEU A 360 29.06 2.18 3.37
N GLY A 361 29.63 1.09 2.83
CA GLY A 361 30.12 -0.05 3.61
C GLY A 361 28.99 -0.79 4.33
N LEU A 362 27.79 -0.80 3.75
CA LEU A 362 26.63 -1.51 4.27
C LEU A 362 26.41 -2.82 3.53
N GLU A 363 25.66 -3.72 4.14
CA GLU A 363 25.36 -5.05 3.60
C GLU A 363 23.88 -5.21 3.27
N LEU A 364 23.60 -5.93 2.18
CA LEU A 364 22.25 -6.37 1.87
C LEU A 364 21.79 -7.44 2.88
N PHE A 365 20.50 -7.44 3.19
CA PHE A 365 19.90 -8.52 3.97
C PHE A 365 19.81 -9.84 3.17
N PRO A 366 19.20 -9.87 1.97
CA PRO A 366 19.07 -11.11 1.19
C PRO A 366 20.37 -11.46 0.45
N ASP A 367 20.45 -12.70 -0.03
CA ASP A 367 21.44 -13.07 -1.04
C ASP A 367 21.31 -12.16 -2.28
N ARG A 368 22.42 -11.58 -2.73
CA ARG A 368 22.48 -10.68 -3.88
C ARG A 368 21.89 -11.30 -5.15
N ARG A 369 22.01 -12.62 -5.36
CA ARG A 369 21.47 -13.33 -6.53
C ARG A 369 19.96 -13.20 -6.66
N PHE A 370 19.28 -13.01 -5.54
CA PHE A 370 17.83 -12.92 -5.43
C PHE A 370 17.37 -11.55 -4.90
N ALA A 371 18.26 -10.56 -4.85
CA ALA A 371 17.93 -9.23 -4.37
C ALA A 371 16.86 -8.58 -5.26
N SER A 372 15.84 -8.01 -4.63
CA SER A 372 14.70 -7.45 -5.32
C SER A 372 15.06 -6.22 -6.17
N ASN A 373 14.40 -6.11 -7.33
CA ASN A 373 14.48 -4.92 -8.16
C ASN A 373 13.48 -3.83 -7.76
N THR A 374 12.58 -4.09 -6.81
CA THR A 374 11.57 -3.10 -6.38
C THR A 374 11.79 -2.61 -4.94
N VAL A 375 12.59 -3.32 -4.15
CA VAL A 375 12.99 -2.91 -2.80
C VAL A 375 14.42 -3.37 -2.48
N THR A 376 15.20 -2.52 -1.83
CA THR A 376 16.51 -2.87 -1.27
C THR A 376 16.40 -2.97 0.25
N ALA A 377 16.68 -4.15 0.81
CA ALA A 377 16.73 -4.40 2.26
C ALA A 377 18.19 -4.42 2.75
N ILE A 378 18.48 -3.61 3.77
CA ILE A 378 19.84 -3.22 4.17
C ILE A 378 20.00 -3.48 5.67
N ARG A 379 21.09 -4.16 6.05
CA ARG A 379 21.43 -4.41 7.45
C ARG A 379 21.91 -3.13 8.11
N TYR A 380 21.46 -2.87 9.33
CA TYR A 380 22.07 -1.83 10.15
C TYR A 380 23.51 -2.22 10.49
N PRO A 381 24.49 -1.31 10.38
CA PRO A 381 25.83 -1.59 10.86
C PRO A 381 25.82 -1.60 12.41
N PRO A 382 26.82 -2.25 13.04
CA PRO A 382 26.89 -2.33 14.50
C PRO A 382 26.80 -0.95 15.17
N GLY A 383 25.99 -0.87 16.23
CA GLY A 383 25.83 0.36 17.02
C GLY A 383 24.79 1.37 16.50
N ILE A 384 24.19 1.14 15.32
CA ILE A 384 23.12 2.00 14.79
C ILE A 384 21.76 1.52 15.28
N ASP A 385 21.11 2.34 16.12
CA ASP A 385 19.72 2.12 16.53
C ASP A 385 18.73 2.56 15.44
N ASP A 386 17.86 1.63 15.04
CA ASP A 386 16.82 1.81 14.01
C ASP A 386 15.91 3.01 14.31
N SER A 387 15.40 3.10 15.54
CA SER A 387 14.44 4.14 15.93
C SER A 387 15.05 5.54 15.82
N LYS A 388 16.26 5.70 16.36
CA LYS A 388 17.03 6.94 16.30
C LYS A 388 17.40 7.30 14.86
N PHE A 389 17.86 6.33 14.08
CA PHE A 389 18.21 6.52 12.67
C PHE A 389 17.04 7.05 11.85
N ARG A 390 15.87 6.37 11.89
CA ARG A 390 14.68 6.81 11.15
C ARG A 390 14.11 8.12 11.68
N LYS A 391 14.26 8.42 12.97
CA LYS A 391 13.85 9.70 13.55
C LYS A 391 14.69 10.86 13.00
N ILE A 392 16.01 10.70 12.92
CA ILE A 392 16.93 11.71 12.35
C ILE A 392 16.62 11.92 10.86
N LEU A 393 16.51 10.84 10.06
CA LEU A 393 16.14 10.94 8.64
C LEU A 393 14.86 11.75 8.42
N ARG A 394 13.83 11.49 9.22
CA ARG A 394 12.55 12.19 9.09
C ARG A 394 12.63 13.65 9.55
N ALA A 395 13.25 13.91 10.70
CA ALA A 395 13.26 15.24 11.31
C ALA A 395 14.20 16.20 10.58
N ASP A 396 15.39 15.72 10.22
CA ASP A 396 16.48 16.59 9.76
C ASP A 396 16.59 16.60 8.23
N HIS A 397 16.15 15.53 7.56
CA HIS A 397 16.28 15.37 6.12
C HIS A 397 14.97 15.17 5.37
N ARG A 398 13.82 15.14 6.07
CA ARG A 398 12.50 14.83 5.47
C ARG A 398 12.51 13.59 4.58
N THR A 399 13.35 12.62 4.93
CA THR A 399 13.53 11.36 4.20
C THR A 399 12.84 10.25 4.95
N ILE A 400 12.08 9.42 4.23
CA ILE A 400 11.30 8.35 4.83
C ILE A 400 11.72 7.00 4.22
N VAL A 401 12.16 6.10 5.09
CA VAL A 401 12.47 4.69 4.78
C VAL A 401 11.70 3.78 5.73
N ALA A 402 11.55 2.50 5.37
CA ALA A 402 10.84 1.53 6.21
C ALA A 402 11.82 0.76 7.10
N GLY A 403 11.44 0.48 8.35
CA GLY A 403 12.15 -0.49 9.19
C GLY A 403 11.86 -1.94 8.78
N GLY A 404 12.60 -2.86 9.38
CA GLY A 404 12.31 -4.30 9.34
C GLY A 404 10.98 -4.67 10.01
N GLN A 405 10.47 -5.86 9.70
CA GLN A 405 9.21 -6.38 10.24
C GLN A 405 9.44 -7.66 11.03
N ALA A 406 8.55 -7.96 11.97
CA ALA A 406 8.62 -9.12 12.85
C ALA A 406 10.05 -9.34 13.41
N GLN A 407 10.68 -10.48 13.12
CA GLN A 407 12.01 -10.85 13.59
C GLN A 407 13.16 -10.00 13.03
N LEU A 408 12.89 -9.13 12.04
CA LEU A 408 13.85 -8.18 11.47
C LEU A 408 13.71 -6.75 12.01
N LYS A 409 12.78 -6.47 12.92
CA LYS A 409 12.69 -5.17 13.62
C LYS A 409 14.03 -4.83 14.26
N GLY A 410 14.52 -3.60 14.06
CA GLY A 410 15.81 -3.17 14.59
C GLY A 410 17.05 -3.75 13.88
N LYS A 411 16.89 -4.69 12.93
CA LYS A 411 18.02 -5.36 12.25
C LYS A 411 18.28 -4.83 10.84
N ILE A 412 17.22 -4.39 10.16
CA ILE A 412 17.29 -3.87 8.80
C ILE A 412 16.46 -2.60 8.63
N PHE A 413 16.76 -1.86 7.57
CA PHE A 413 15.84 -0.91 6.95
C PHE A 413 15.68 -1.22 5.46
N ARG A 414 14.67 -0.63 4.85
CA ARG A 414 14.23 -0.95 3.49
C ARG A 414 13.92 0.32 2.72
N ILE A 415 14.40 0.36 1.48
CA ILE A 415 14.23 1.44 0.52
C ILE A 415 13.43 0.89 -0.66
N GLY A 416 12.27 1.49 -0.96
CA GLY A 416 11.49 1.18 -2.14
C GLY A 416 11.91 2.05 -3.33
N HIS A 417 12.04 1.43 -4.50
CA HIS A 417 12.29 2.10 -5.78
C HIS A 417 11.24 1.63 -6.81
N MET A 418 9.98 1.90 -6.47
CA MET A 418 8.81 1.47 -7.22
C MET A 418 8.09 2.66 -7.87
N GLY A 419 7.29 2.38 -8.90
CA GLY A 419 6.38 3.36 -9.47
C GLY A 419 7.12 4.51 -10.15
N ILE A 420 6.86 5.73 -9.67
CA ILE A 420 7.45 6.97 -10.21
C ILE A 420 8.73 7.40 -9.50
N CYS A 421 9.33 6.54 -8.67
CA CYS A 421 10.63 6.82 -8.06
C CYS A 421 11.69 7.13 -9.14
N SER A 422 12.44 8.21 -8.95
CA SER A 422 13.51 8.62 -9.85
C SER A 422 14.90 8.42 -9.24
N ILE A 423 15.94 8.58 -10.06
CA ILE A 423 17.32 8.52 -9.56
C ILE A 423 17.62 9.68 -8.60
N GLU A 424 16.99 10.83 -8.79
CA GLU A 424 17.11 11.98 -7.90
C GLU A 424 16.48 11.70 -6.53
N ASP A 425 15.33 11.01 -6.49
CA ASP A 425 14.70 10.57 -5.23
C ASP A 425 15.67 9.65 -4.45
N LEU A 426 16.33 8.72 -5.14
CA LEU A 426 17.34 7.84 -4.53
C LEU A 426 18.57 8.62 -4.07
N GLN A 427 19.15 9.46 -4.92
CA GLN A 427 20.32 10.27 -4.56
C GLN A 427 20.06 11.13 -3.33
N GLU A 428 18.89 11.76 -3.25
CA GLU A 428 18.50 12.54 -2.08
C GLU A 428 18.40 11.68 -0.82
N GLY A 429 17.72 10.53 -0.91
CA GLY A 429 17.61 9.61 0.22
C GLY A 429 18.97 9.07 0.70
N PHE A 430 19.88 8.74 -0.22
CA PHE A 430 21.22 8.26 0.15
C PHE A 430 22.11 9.35 0.74
N ARG A 431 22.01 10.62 0.31
CA ARG A 431 22.69 11.74 0.99
C ARG A 431 22.23 11.86 2.44
N ALA A 432 20.92 11.74 2.68
CA ALA A 432 20.34 11.77 4.02
C ALA A 432 20.80 10.57 4.87
N ILE A 433 20.83 9.37 4.28
CA ILE A 433 21.32 8.14 4.95
C ILE A 433 22.79 8.28 5.31
N GLU A 434 23.64 8.72 4.38
CA GLU A 434 25.06 8.95 4.60
C GLU A 434 25.30 9.93 5.76
N THR A 435 24.63 11.09 5.73
CA THR A 435 24.73 12.11 6.77
C THR A 435 24.26 11.59 8.13
N THR A 436 23.16 10.83 8.16
CA THR A 436 22.62 10.24 9.39
C THR A 436 23.56 9.19 9.96
N LEU A 437 24.12 8.32 9.12
CA LEU A 437 25.10 7.32 9.54
C LEU A 437 26.36 7.96 10.13
N ALA A 438 26.88 9.02 9.48
CA ALA A 438 28.01 9.79 9.97
C ALA A 438 27.72 10.41 11.35
N ALA A 439 26.55 11.05 11.51
CA ALA A 439 26.11 11.65 12.77
C ALA A 439 25.92 10.62 13.90
N MET A 440 25.67 9.36 13.55
CA MET A 440 25.55 8.24 14.47
C MET A 440 26.86 7.46 14.68
N GLY A 441 27.98 7.96 14.13
CA GLY A 441 29.32 7.42 14.38
C GLY A 441 29.76 6.31 13.42
N HIS A 442 28.97 5.98 12.38
CA HIS A 442 29.40 5.07 11.33
C HIS A 442 30.31 5.80 10.33
N ARG A 443 31.45 5.19 9.99
CA ARG A 443 32.42 5.81 9.08
C ARG A 443 31.92 5.70 7.64
N VAL A 444 31.66 6.84 7.02
CA VAL A 444 31.28 6.97 5.61
C VAL A 444 32.19 7.96 4.90
N LYS A 445 32.48 7.72 3.62
CA LYS A 445 33.16 8.70 2.76
C LYS A 445 32.11 9.66 2.20
N ALA A 446 32.30 10.97 2.41
CA ALA A 446 31.39 11.99 1.93
C ALA A 446 31.17 11.88 0.39
N GLY A 447 29.91 11.87 -0.04
CA GLY A 447 29.50 11.80 -1.43
C GLY A 447 29.62 10.42 -2.08
N ALA A 448 30.12 9.40 -1.38
CA ALA A 448 30.43 8.10 -1.97
C ALA A 448 29.20 7.40 -2.55
N ALA A 449 28.05 7.48 -1.87
CA ALA A 449 26.83 6.84 -2.35
C ALA A 449 26.33 7.48 -3.66
N VAL A 450 26.34 8.80 -3.75
CA VAL A 450 25.88 9.54 -4.93
C VAL A 450 26.81 9.32 -6.11
N GLU A 451 28.13 9.33 -5.87
CA GLU A 451 29.14 9.01 -6.89
C GLU A 451 28.95 7.60 -7.45
N ALA A 452 28.74 6.61 -6.58
CA ALA A 452 28.52 5.21 -6.99
C ALA A 452 27.23 5.01 -7.82
N MET A 453 26.19 5.80 -7.53
CA MET A 453 24.92 5.78 -8.28
C MET A 453 25.02 6.47 -9.64
N ALA A 454 25.80 7.55 -9.76
CA ALA A 454 25.94 8.31 -11.00
C ALA A 454 26.51 7.47 -12.16
N GLY A 455 27.36 6.48 -11.86
CA GLY A 455 27.88 5.53 -12.86
C GLY A 455 26.86 4.50 -13.36
N ARG A 456 25.61 4.56 -12.90
CA ARG A 456 24.54 3.61 -13.22
C ARG A 456 23.25 4.27 -13.74
N ALA A 457 23.19 5.60 -13.76
CA ALA A 457 22.00 6.38 -14.09
C ALA A 457 21.72 6.43 -15.59
#